data_AF-A0A7W7SP22-F1
#
_entry.id   AF-A0A7W7SP22-F1
#
_cell.length_a   1.000
_cell.length_b   1.000
_cell.length_c   1.000
_cell.angle_alpha   90.00
_cell.angle_beta   90.00
_cell.angle_gamma   90.00
#
_symmetry.space_group_name_H-M   'P 1'
#
loop_
_entity.id
_entity.type
_entity.pdbx_description
1 polymer ?
#
loop_
_entity_poly.entity_id
_entity_poly.type
_entity_poly.pdbx_seq_one_letter_code
_entity_poly.pdbx_strand_id
1 'polypeptide(L)'
;MEELIPTYLLSLPLHAVTEVYGEEGLRQRFALEIARFDEAARAKLDRALTLAARLHRDDRRVREPYLNHLLRVAIRIICYYRVYDVDVIVAALLHDAVEDHPEALAGGQPADPTEAALRVLARDFGPRVADLVRSVTNPAYDPDRDRDEQYREHVAESLSRDPWARVIKVSDFTDNGVGVIHTTGSKIHRAATKYRPLVPILRDLVVRPDTPLDDEAKQHILDQFDLAERRFAAILQS
;
A
#
# COMPACT_ATOMS: atom_id res chain seq x y z
N MET A 1 -5.24 -19.09 27.60
CA MET A 1 -6.47 -18.28 27.57
C MET A 1 -6.29 -17.35 26.40
N GLU A 2 -6.89 -17.67 25.27
CA GLU A 2 -6.78 -16.86 24.06
C GLU A 2 -7.54 -15.57 24.32
N GLU A 3 -6.82 -14.45 24.39
CA GLU A 3 -7.44 -13.15 24.67
C GLU A 3 -8.32 -12.79 23.47
N LEU A 4 -9.62 -12.62 23.71
CA LEU A 4 -10.60 -12.39 22.65
C LEU A 4 -10.26 -11.07 21.95
N ILE A 5 -10.08 -11.08 20.63
CA ILE A 5 -9.73 -9.87 19.88
C ILE A 5 -10.84 -8.82 20.07
N PRO A 6 -10.52 -7.57 20.50
CA PRO A 6 -11.56 -6.60 20.82
C PRO A 6 -12.33 -6.12 19.58
N THR A 7 -13.60 -6.49 19.47
CA THR A 7 -14.43 -6.20 18.27
C THR A 7 -14.69 -4.71 18.05
N TYR A 8 -14.57 -3.87 19.09
CA TYR A 8 -14.68 -2.42 18.96
C TYR A 8 -13.62 -1.84 18.03
N LEU A 9 -12.50 -2.54 17.78
CA LEU A 9 -11.48 -2.09 16.84
C LEU A 9 -12.06 -1.84 15.44
N LEU A 10 -13.13 -2.54 15.03
CA LEU A 10 -13.81 -2.33 13.75
C LEU A 10 -14.46 -0.94 13.59
N SER A 11 -14.84 -0.29 14.69
CA SER A 11 -15.48 1.03 14.65
C SER A 11 -14.48 2.18 14.66
N LEU A 12 -13.22 1.92 15.01
CA LEU A 12 -12.18 2.93 15.08
C LEU A 12 -11.62 3.27 13.69
N PRO A 13 -11.29 4.53 13.40
CA PRO A 13 -10.54 4.87 12.20
C PRO A 13 -9.08 4.38 12.32
N LEU A 14 -8.43 4.08 11.19
CA LEU A 14 -7.10 3.47 11.19
C LEU A 14 -6.01 4.31 11.88
N HIS A 15 -6.11 5.64 11.83
CA HIS A 15 -5.18 6.51 12.54
C HIS A 15 -5.31 6.33 14.05
N ALA A 16 -6.53 6.24 14.59
CA ALA A 16 -6.76 6.02 16.02
C ALA A 16 -6.28 4.63 16.47
N VAL A 17 -6.50 3.59 15.64
CA VAL A 17 -5.96 2.24 15.92
C VAL A 17 -4.43 2.28 15.99
N THR A 18 -3.79 2.94 15.02
CA THR A 18 -2.33 3.08 14.96
C THR A 18 -1.79 3.86 16.17
N GLU A 19 -2.39 5.00 16.51
CA GLU A 19 -1.91 5.88 17.57
C GLU A 19 -2.07 5.28 18.97
N VAL A 20 -3.18 4.58 19.22
CA VAL A 20 -3.51 4.07 20.57
C VAL A 20 -2.99 2.65 20.80
N TYR A 21 -3.04 1.79 19.78
CA TYR A 21 -2.78 0.35 19.90
C TYR A 21 -1.57 -0.13 19.08
N GLY A 22 -0.98 0.74 18.25
CA GLY A 22 0.22 0.44 17.47
C GLY A 22 0.06 -0.72 16.49
N GLU A 23 1.16 -1.44 16.27
CA GLU A 23 1.20 -2.60 15.36
C GLU A 23 0.22 -3.70 15.79
N GLU A 24 0.15 -3.98 17.09
CA GLU A 24 -0.72 -5.05 17.61
C GLU A 24 -2.20 -4.75 17.34
N GLY A 25 -2.63 -3.50 17.55
CA GLY A 25 -3.99 -3.10 17.21
C GLY A 25 -4.31 -3.22 15.72
N LEU A 26 -3.34 -2.93 14.84
CA LEU A 26 -3.51 -3.11 13.40
C LEU A 26 -3.56 -4.59 13.00
N ARG A 27 -2.77 -5.45 13.63
CA ARG A 27 -2.85 -6.91 13.43
C ARG A 27 -4.21 -7.45 13.87
N GLN A 28 -4.68 -7.04 15.04
CA GLN A 28 -6.00 -7.39 15.56
C GLN A 28 -7.12 -6.88 14.66
N ARG A 29 -7.03 -5.63 14.20
CA ARG A 29 -7.97 -5.06 13.23
C ARG A 29 -7.97 -5.87 11.94
N PHE A 30 -6.81 -6.19 11.37
CA PHE A 30 -6.70 -7.00 10.17
C PHE A 30 -7.31 -8.39 10.36
N ALA A 31 -7.05 -9.06 11.49
CA ALA A 31 -7.64 -10.35 11.82
C ALA A 31 -9.18 -10.31 11.85
N LEU A 32 -9.76 -9.26 12.45
CA LEU A 32 -11.22 -9.04 12.45
C LEU A 32 -11.75 -8.79 11.03
N GLU A 33 -11.04 -8.02 10.22
CA GLU A 33 -11.44 -7.74 8.84
C GLU A 33 -11.42 -9.00 7.98
N ILE A 34 -10.42 -9.87 8.16
CA ILE A 34 -10.30 -11.11 7.38
C ILE A 34 -11.16 -12.26 7.90
N ALA A 35 -11.76 -12.14 9.08
CA ALA A 35 -12.65 -13.17 9.64
C ALA A 35 -13.80 -13.54 8.69
N ARG A 36 -14.20 -12.61 7.80
CA ARG A 36 -15.23 -12.81 6.78
C ARG A 36 -14.87 -13.79 5.66
N PHE A 37 -13.58 -14.01 5.40
CA PHE A 37 -13.13 -14.88 4.31
C PHE A 37 -13.18 -16.35 4.73
N ASP A 38 -13.17 -17.27 3.76
CA ASP A 38 -13.03 -18.69 4.06
C ASP A 38 -11.64 -19.04 4.62
N GLU A 39 -11.50 -20.28 5.10
CA GLU A 39 -10.26 -20.74 5.75
C GLU A 39 -9.04 -20.69 4.83
N ALA A 40 -9.20 -21.04 3.54
CA ALA A 40 -8.09 -21.06 2.59
C ALA A 40 -7.61 -19.64 2.27
N ALA A 41 -8.53 -18.70 2.09
CA ALA A 41 -8.26 -17.28 1.89
C ALA A 41 -7.58 -16.66 3.12
N ARG A 42 -8.08 -16.93 4.34
CA ARG A 42 -7.44 -16.47 5.58
C ARG A 42 -6.02 -17.01 5.71
N ALA A 43 -5.81 -18.30 5.48
CA ALA A 43 -4.48 -18.89 5.52
C ALA A 43 -3.50 -18.25 4.51
N LYS A 44 -3.99 -17.89 3.31
CA LYS A 44 -3.18 -17.16 2.31
C LYS A 44 -2.81 -15.76 2.79
N LEU A 45 -3.76 -15.03 3.38
CA LEU A 45 -3.55 -13.69 3.93
C LEU A 45 -2.59 -13.70 5.12
N ASP A 46 -2.72 -14.67 6.02
CA ASP A 46 -1.82 -14.83 7.18
C ASP A 46 -0.39 -15.16 6.73
N ARG A 47 -0.23 -16.00 5.70
CA ARG A 47 1.08 -16.27 5.09
C ARG A 47 1.70 -15.01 4.48
N ALA A 48 0.91 -14.18 3.81
CA ALA A 48 1.38 -12.92 3.23
C ALA A 48 1.80 -11.92 4.32
N LEU A 49 0.98 -11.77 5.37
CA LEU A 49 1.32 -10.93 6.53
C LEU A 49 2.58 -11.43 7.24
N THR A 50 2.74 -12.74 7.39
CA THR A 50 3.94 -13.34 7.98
C THR A 50 5.18 -13.04 7.15
N LEU A 51 5.09 -13.12 5.82
CA LEU A 51 6.18 -12.76 4.92
C LEU A 51 6.53 -11.27 5.02
N ALA A 52 5.53 -10.39 4.95
CA ALA A 52 5.72 -8.94 5.08
C ALA A 52 6.40 -8.57 6.40
N ALA A 53 5.90 -9.12 7.52
CA ALA A 53 6.46 -8.90 8.84
C ALA A 53 7.90 -9.40 9.00
N ARG A 54 8.26 -10.48 8.28
CA ARG A 54 9.64 -10.99 8.27
C ARG A 54 10.58 -10.09 7.48
N LEU A 55 10.18 -9.66 6.28
CA LEU A 55 11.01 -8.82 5.41
C LEU A 55 11.24 -7.44 6.04
N HIS A 56 10.17 -6.81 6.52
CA HIS A 56 10.20 -5.44 7.03
C HIS A 56 10.37 -5.36 8.56
N ARG A 57 10.92 -6.40 9.20
CA ARG A 57 11.07 -6.48 10.67
C ARG A 57 11.85 -5.28 11.24
N ASP A 58 12.96 -4.98 10.58
CA ASP A 58 13.92 -3.96 11.02
C ASP A 58 13.64 -2.59 10.40
N ASP A 59 12.67 -2.51 9.47
CA ASP A 59 12.32 -1.27 8.79
C ASP A 59 11.48 -0.36 9.68
N ARG A 60 11.72 0.94 9.51
CA ARG A 60 10.99 1.99 10.22
C ARG A 60 10.55 3.06 9.26
N ARG A 61 9.29 3.47 9.40
CA ARG A 61 8.73 4.62 8.71
C ARG A 61 8.62 5.78 9.70
N VAL A 62 9.48 6.77 9.54
CA VAL A 62 9.64 7.86 10.53
C VAL A 62 9.97 7.30 11.91
N ARG A 63 8.97 7.03 12.76
CA ARG A 63 9.14 6.45 14.11
C ARG A 63 8.32 5.18 14.34
N GLU A 64 7.53 4.74 13.36
CA GLU A 64 6.70 3.52 13.48
C GLU A 64 7.32 2.33 12.74
N PRO A 65 7.03 1.08 13.16
CA PRO A 65 7.32 -0.11 12.36
C PRO A 65 6.73 0.01 10.95
N TYR A 66 7.51 -0.34 9.92
CA TYR A 66 7.04 -0.25 8.54
C TYR A 66 5.80 -1.11 8.27
N LEU A 67 5.67 -2.23 8.99
CA LEU A 67 4.51 -3.11 8.88
C LEU A 67 3.17 -2.40 9.15
N ASN A 68 3.15 -1.33 9.96
CA ASN A 68 1.95 -0.53 10.19
C ASN A 68 1.39 0.03 8.88
N HIS A 69 2.27 0.51 8.00
CA HIS A 69 1.89 1.01 6.67
C HIS A 69 1.23 -0.09 5.84
N LEU A 70 1.90 -1.25 5.71
CA LEU A 70 1.40 -2.38 4.92
C LEU A 70 0.03 -2.86 5.40
N LEU A 71 -0.16 -2.93 6.73
CA LEU A 71 -1.45 -3.26 7.35
C LEU A 71 -2.50 -2.20 7.03
N ARG A 72 -2.21 -0.90 7.16
CA ARG A 72 -3.18 0.16 6.84
C ARG A 72 -3.57 0.15 5.36
N VAL A 73 -2.63 -0.12 4.46
CA VAL A 73 -2.89 -0.25 3.02
C VAL A 73 -3.87 -1.39 2.75
N ALA A 74 -3.61 -2.58 3.30
CA ALA A 74 -4.48 -3.74 3.12
C ALA A 74 -5.86 -3.57 3.80
N ILE A 75 -5.90 -3.06 5.04
CA ILE A 75 -7.15 -2.85 5.76
C ILE A 75 -8.04 -1.84 5.03
N ARG A 76 -7.47 -0.72 4.54
CA ARG A 76 -8.22 0.30 3.78
C ARG A 76 -8.90 -0.28 2.54
N ILE A 77 -8.21 -1.17 1.82
CA ILE A 77 -8.76 -1.87 0.65
C ILE A 77 -9.99 -2.71 1.05
N ILE A 78 -9.91 -3.41 2.19
CA ILE A 78 -11.02 -4.24 2.67
C ILE A 78 -12.20 -3.37 3.16
N CYS A 79 -11.94 -2.41 4.05
CA CYS A 79 -13.01 -1.75 4.82
C CYS A 79 -13.54 -0.48 4.17
N TYR A 80 -12.70 0.32 3.52
CA TYR A 80 -13.11 1.58 2.90
C TYR A 80 -13.34 1.44 1.40
N TYR A 81 -12.58 0.58 0.72
CA TYR A 81 -12.78 0.34 -0.73
C TYR A 81 -13.68 -0.86 -1.01
N ARG A 82 -14.04 -1.62 0.03
CA ARG A 82 -14.96 -2.78 -0.05
C ARG A 82 -14.49 -3.85 -1.04
N VAL A 83 -13.18 -3.97 -1.22
CA VAL A 83 -12.57 -4.95 -2.11
C VAL A 83 -12.24 -6.21 -1.31
N TYR A 84 -12.83 -7.33 -1.75
CA TYR A 84 -12.68 -8.65 -1.13
C TYR A 84 -11.90 -9.63 -2.01
N ASP A 85 -11.18 -9.12 -3.00
CA ASP A 85 -10.29 -9.94 -3.81
C ASP A 85 -9.03 -10.29 -3.02
N VAL A 86 -8.86 -11.57 -2.70
CA VAL A 86 -7.76 -12.06 -1.86
C VAL A 86 -6.40 -11.77 -2.50
N ASP A 87 -6.26 -11.86 -3.83
CA ASP A 87 -4.98 -11.61 -4.49
C ASP A 87 -4.59 -10.13 -4.41
N VAL A 88 -5.58 -9.22 -4.49
CA VAL A 88 -5.36 -7.78 -4.35
C VAL A 88 -4.92 -7.43 -2.94
N ILE A 89 -5.54 -8.04 -1.92
CA ILE A 89 -5.19 -7.82 -0.51
C ILE A 89 -3.80 -8.40 -0.21
N VAL A 90 -3.47 -9.59 -0.73
CA VAL A 90 -2.12 -10.16 -0.62
C VAL A 90 -1.09 -9.27 -1.29
N ALA A 91 -1.36 -8.80 -2.51
CA ALA A 91 -0.47 -7.89 -3.23
C ALA A 91 -0.30 -6.56 -2.47
N ALA A 92 -1.35 -6.05 -1.82
CA ALA A 92 -1.26 -4.87 -0.96
C ALA A 92 -0.36 -5.05 0.26
N LEU A 93 -0.40 -6.22 0.92
CA LEU A 93 0.51 -6.54 2.02
C LEU A 93 1.98 -6.67 1.58
N LEU A 94 2.20 -6.99 0.30
CA LEU A 94 3.53 -7.30 -0.26
C LEU A 94 4.02 -6.25 -1.27
N HIS A 95 3.33 -5.12 -1.41
CA HIS A 95 3.56 -4.20 -2.54
C HIS A 95 4.96 -3.60 -2.56
N ASP A 96 5.55 -3.38 -1.39
CA ASP A 96 6.93 -2.87 -1.25
C ASP A 96 7.98 -3.97 -1.12
N ALA A 97 7.58 -5.24 -0.99
CA ALA A 97 8.50 -6.34 -0.68
C ALA A 97 9.57 -6.55 -1.76
N VAL A 98 9.19 -6.35 -3.03
CA VAL A 98 10.10 -6.48 -4.18
C VAL A 98 10.95 -5.23 -4.37
N GLU A 99 10.46 -4.05 -4.00
CA GLU A 99 11.22 -2.79 -4.09
C GLU A 99 12.28 -2.71 -2.99
N ASP A 100 11.91 -3.03 -1.75
CA ASP A 100 12.75 -2.81 -0.58
C ASP A 100 13.64 -4.02 -0.23
N HIS A 101 13.14 -5.25 -0.46
CA HIS A 101 13.80 -6.48 -0.02
C HIS A 101 13.92 -7.57 -1.11
N PRO A 102 14.28 -7.25 -2.37
CA PRO A 102 14.27 -8.22 -3.46
C PRO A 102 15.24 -9.40 -3.21
N GLU A 103 16.43 -9.16 -2.68
CA GLU A 103 17.42 -10.22 -2.39
C GLU A 103 16.96 -11.16 -1.27
N ALA A 104 16.45 -10.60 -0.17
CA ALA A 104 15.94 -11.38 0.95
C ALA A 104 14.71 -12.21 0.54
N LEU A 105 13.84 -11.65 -0.31
CA LEU A 105 12.70 -12.36 -0.87
C LEU A 105 13.13 -13.43 -1.89
N ALA A 106 14.15 -13.17 -2.70
CA ALA A 106 14.73 -14.13 -3.63
C ALA A 106 15.51 -15.26 -2.93
N GLY A 107 15.92 -15.07 -1.67
CA GLY A 107 16.68 -16.04 -0.89
C GLY A 107 18.18 -16.07 -1.24
N GLY A 108 18.75 -14.95 -1.67
CA GLY A 108 20.17 -14.83 -2.03
C GLY A 108 20.47 -13.60 -2.88
N GLN A 109 21.60 -13.62 -3.58
CA GLN A 109 22.06 -12.54 -4.47
C GLN A 109 22.04 -12.99 -5.94
N PRO A 110 20.85 -13.10 -6.56
CA PRO A 110 20.74 -13.46 -7.96
C PRO A 110 21.21 -12.30 -8.85
N ALA A 111 21.46 -12.58 -10.14
CA ALA A 111 21.82 -11.55 -11.12
C ALA A 111 20.71 -10.50 -11.34
N ASP A 112 19.45 -10.92 -11.19
CA ASP A 112 18.27 -10.05 -11.22
C ASP A 112 17.41 -10.31 -9.96
N PRO A 113 17.64 -9.54 -8.88
CA PRO A 113 16.88 -9.67 -7.62
C PRO A 113 15.38 -9.45 -7.78
N THR A 114 14.97 -8.48 -8.60
CA THR A 114 13.56 -8.14 -8.83
C THR A 114 12.81 -9.30 -9.47
N GLU A 115 13.33 -9.83 -10.58
CA GLU A 115 12.68 -10.97 -11.25
C GLU A 115 12.72 -12.25 -10.41
N ALA A 116 13.78 -12.46 -9.65
CA ALA A 116 13.86 -13.60 -8.73
C ALA A 116 12.82 -13.51 -7.61
N ALA A 117 12.65 -12.33 -7.01
CA ALA A 117 11.64 -12.06 -6.00
C ALA A 117 10.22 -12.26 -6.56
N LEU A 118 9.93 -11.75 -7.75
CA LEU A 118 8.62 -11.92 -8.40
C LEU A 118 8.32 -13.38 -8.72
N ARG A 119 9.33 -14.19 -9.11
CA ARG A 119 9.17 -15.65 -9.25
C ARG A 119 8.83 -16.33 -7.93
N VAL A 120 9.41 -15.89 -6.81
CA VAL A 120 9.05 -16.40 -5.47
C VAL A 120 7.59 -16.07 -5.14
N LEU A 121 7.15 -14.83 -5.39
CA LEU A 121 5.75 -14.45 -5.18
C LEU A 121 4.79 -15.26 -6.06
N ALA A 122 5.13 -15.47 -7.34
CA ALA A 122 4.32 -16.24 -8.26
C ALA A 122 4.18 -17.70 -7.79
N ARG A 123 5.25 -18.30 -7.29
CA ARG A 123 5.25 -19.67 -6.73
C ARG A 123 4.40 -19.75 -5.46
N ASP A 124 4.57 -18.81 -4.54
CA ASP A 124 4.02 -18.93 -3.18
C ASP A 124 2.58 -18.43 -3.06
N PHE A 125 2.20 -17.45 -3.88
CA PHE A 125 0.90 -16.76 -3.82
C PHE A 125 0.15 -16.75 -5.16
N GLY A 126 0.76 -17.21 -6.24
CA GLY A 126 0.17 -17.29 -7.58
C GLY A 126 0.60 -16.15 -8.51
N PRO A 127 0.53 -16.37 -9.84
CA PRO A 127 1.04 -15.44 -10.85
C PRO A 127 0.36 -14.07 -10.76
N ARG A 128 -0.96 -14.03 -10.52
CA ARG A 128 -1.71 -12.78 -10.41
C ARG A 128 -1.20 -11.87 -9.29
N VAL A 129 -0.83 -12.42 -8.14
CA VAL A 129 -0.23 -11.64 -7.06
C VAL A 129 1.11 -11.04 -7.49
N ALA A 130 1.96 -11.83 -8.15
CA ALA A 130 3.23 -11.34 -8.66
C ALA A 130 3.06 -10.24 -9.71
N ASP A 131 2.09 -10.40 -10.61
CA ASP A 131 1.79 -9.39 -11.64
C ASP A 131 1.29 -8.08 -11.00
N LEU A 132 0.40 -8.15 -10.01
CA LEU A 132 -0.06 -6.97 -9.27
C LEU A 132 1.08 -6.27 -8.54
N VAL A 133 1.94 -7.02 -7.85
CA VAL A 133 3.11 -6.46 -7.15
C VAL A 133 4.08 -5.83 -8.15
N ARG A 134 4.34 -6.50 -9.29
CA ARG A 134 5.14 -5.95 -10.39
C ARG A 134 4.59 -4.61 -10.88
N SER A 135 3.27 -4.51 -11.09
CA SER A 135 2.61 -3.28 -11.55
C SER A 135 2.79 -2.10 -10.57
N VAL A 136 2.98 -2.35 -9.28
CA VAL A 136 3.15 -1.29 -8.26
C VAL A 136 4.59 -1.11 -7.77
N THR A 137 5.52 -1.95 -8.23
CA THR A 137 6.96 -1.84 -7.96
C THR A 137 7.60 -0.80 -8.87
N ASN A 138 8.47 0.06 -8.33
CA ASN A 138 9.22 1.01 -9.15
C ASN A 138 10.37 0.33 -9.91
N PRO A 139 10.61 0.70 -11.19
CA PRO A 139 11.76 0.20 -11.94
C PRO A 139 13.04 0.87 -11.47
N ALA A 140 14.18 0.34 -11.93
CA ALA A 140 15.44 1.07 -11.89
C ALA A 140 15.32 2.33 -12.75
N TYR A 141 15.54 3.50 -12.15
CA TYR A 141 15.48 4.78 -12.84
C TYR A 141 16.81 5.15 -13.48
N ASP A 142 16.73 5.89 -14.58
CA ASP A 142 17.88 6.54 -15.22
C ASP A 142 18.45 7.60 -14.26
N PRO A 143 19.74 7.50 -13.87
CA PRO A 143 20.37 8.45 -12.94
C PRO A 143 20.51 9.87 -13.53
N ASP A 144 20.47 10.03 -14.85
CA ASP A 144 20.65 11.31 -15.54
C ASP A 144 19.34 12.09 -15.71
N ARG A 145 18.20 11.50 -15.32
CA ARG A 145 16.86 12.09 -15.42
C ARG A 145 16.26 12.39 -14.04
N ASP A 146 15.30 13.31 -14.00
CA ASP A 146 14.59 13.61 -12.75
C ASP A 146 13.84 12.38 -12.24
N ARG A 147 14.13 11.97 -11.01
CA ARG A 147 13.56 10.76 -10.41
C ARG A 147 12.05 10.88 -10.18
N ASP A 148 11.55 12.07 -9.83
CA ASP A 148 10.13 12.27 -9.53
C ASP A 148 9.30 12.31 -10.82
N GLU A 149 9.86 12.81 -11.92
CA GLU A 149 9.31 12.69 -13.27
C GLU A 149 9.20 11.24 -13.71
N GLN A 150 10.29 10.48 -13.65
CA GLN A 150 10.28 9.06 -14.02
C GLN A 150 9.29 8.25 -13.17
N TYR A 151 9.20 8.56 -11.86
CA TYR A 151 8.20 7.95 -10.99
C TYR A 151 6.77 8.23 -11.44
N ARG A 152 6.45 9.47 -11.82
CA ARG A 152 5.12 9.84 -12.31
C ARG A 152 4.79 9.17 -13.65
N GLU A 153 5.74 9.13 -14.56
CA GLU A 153 5.60 8.45 -15.86
C GLU A 153 5.32 6.95 -15.66
N HIS A 154 6.13 6.28 -14.82
CA HIS A 154 5.96 4.86 -14.50
C HIS A 154 4.60 4.59 -13.87
N VAL A 155 4.21 5.37 -12.85
CA VAL A 155 2.90 5.20 -12.21
C VAL A 155 1.77 5.38 -13.22
N ALA A 156 1.84 6.40 -14.09
CA ALA A 156 0.81 6.61 -15.10
C ALA A 156 0.74 5.45 -16.11
N GLU A 157 1.88 4.98 -16.62
CA GLU A 157 1.94 3.90 -17.59
C GLU A 157 1.48 2.57 -16.98
N SER A 158 2.08 2.17 -15.86
CA SER A 158 1.82 0.87 -15.23
C SER A 158 0.35 0.75 -14.82
N LEU A 159 -0.17 1.77 -14.12
CA LEU A 159 -1.55 1.75 -13.65
C LEU A 159 -2.59 1.88 -14.78
N SER A 160 -2.21 2.44 -15.93
CA SER A 160 -3.14 2.51 -17.07
C SER A 160 -3.55 1.13 -17.57
N ARG A 161 -2.66 0.13 -17.44
CA ARG A 161 -2.84 -1.24 -17.98
C ARG A 161 -3.38 -2.23 -16.95
N ASP A 162 -3.32 -1.91 -15.67
CA ASP A 162 -3.73 -2.80 -14.58
C ASP A 162 -4.71 -2.09 -13.62
N PRO A 163 -6.03 -2.32 -13.79
CA PRO A 163 -7.04 -1.66 -12.96
C PRO A 163 -6.97 -2.02 -11.47
N TRP A 164 -6.51 -3.23 -11.12
CA TRP A 164 -6.38 -3.64 -9.72
C TRP A 164 -5.13 -3.06 -9.06
N ALA A 165 -4.04 -2.87 -9.81
CA ALA A 165 -2.88 -2.13 -9.34
C ALA A 165 -3.24 -0.68 -8.97
N ARG A 166 -4.22 -0.06 -9.65
CA ARG A 166 -4.72 1.28 -9.27
C ARG A 166 -5.22 1.29 -7.83
N VAL A 167 -6.00 0.28 -7.43
CA VAL A 167 -6.57 0.18 -6.07
C VAL A 167 -5.46 0.11 -5.01
N ILE A 168 -4.43 -0.70 -5.27
CA ILE A 168 -3.28 -0.84 -4.38
C ILE A 168 -2.52 0.48 -4.27
N LYS A 169 -2.19 1.10 -5.42
CA LYS A 169 -1.39 2.33 -5.46
C LYS A 169 -2.13 3.53 -4.87
N VAL A 170 -3.45 3.58 -5.02
CA VAL A 170 -4.30 4.60 -4.39
C VAL A 170 -4.34 4.42 -2.88
N SER A 171 -4.40 3.18 -2.37
CA SER A 171 -4.32 2.91 -0.94
C SER A 171 -2.95 3.30 -0.37
N ASP A 172 -1.86 2.89 -1.03
CA ASP A 172 -0.47 3.31 -0.71
C ASP A 172 -0.36 4.85 -0.68
N PHE A 173 -0.79 5.52 -1.76
CA PHE A 173 -0.80 6.96 -1.84
C PHE A 173 -1.64 7.61 -0.73
N THR A 174 -2.79 7.05 -0.37
CA THR A 174 -3.62 7.59 0.72
C THR A 174 -2.87 7.53 2.05
N ASP A 175 -2.20 6.41 2.35
CA ASP A 175 -1.38 6.30 3.55
C ASP A 175 -0.21 7.30 3.55
N ASN A 176 0.40 7.51 2.38
CA ASN A 176 1.55 8.38 2.20
C ASN A 176 1.19 9.87 2.21
N GLY A 177 0.27 10.27 1.34
CA GLY A 177 -0.13 11.64 1.06
C GLY A 177 -0.99 12.24 2.17
N VAL A 178 -1.98 11.48 2.66
CA VAL A 178 -2.77 11.92 3.82
C VAL A 178 -1.92 11.82 5.09
N GLY A 179 -1.03 10.82 5.20
CA GLY A 179 -0.11 10.66 6.34
C GLY A 179 1.05 11.65 6.43
N VAL A 180 1.23 12.56 5.46
CA VAL A 180 2.31 13.58 5.48
C VAL A 180 2.32 14.43 6.75
N ILE A 181 1.20 14.52 7.46
CA ILE A 181 1.08 15.20 8.77
C ILE A 181 2.02 14.64 9.86
N HIS A 182 2.43 13.37 9.75
CA HIS A 182 3.35 12.74 10.71
C HIS A 182 4.83 12.94 10.31
N THR A 183 5.09 13.62 9.20
CA THR A 183 6.44 13.96 8.71
C THR A 183 6.76 15.41 9.09
N THR A 184 7.92 15.64 9.71
CA THR A 184 8.35 16.98 10.14
C THR A 184 9.59 17.47 9.39
N GLY A 185 9.80 18.79 9.37
CA GLY A 185 10.99 19.43 8.79
C GLY A 185 11.07 19.33 7.26
N SER A 186 12.28 19.39 6.71
CA SER A 186 12.53 19.42 5.25
C SER A 186 11.92 18.24 4.47
N LYS A 187 11.65 17.12 5.15
CA LYS A 187 11.00 15.95 4.57
C LYS A 187 9.55 16.21 4.15
N ILE A 188 8.85 17.15 4.79
CA ILE A 188 7.44 17.48 4.48
C ILE A 188 7.33 18.18 3.11
N HIS A 189 8.24 19.12 2.82
CA HIS A 189 8.31 19.80 1.53
C HIS A 189 8.66 18.84 0.41
N ARG A 190 9.66 17.97 0.63
CA ARG A 190 10.04 16.96 -0.37
C ARG A 190 8.88 16.02 -0.70
N ALA A 191 8.12 15.59 0.31
CA ALA A 191 6.94 14.76 0.11
C ALA A 191 5.85 15.49 -0.68
N ALA A 192 5.56 16.76 -0.35
CA ALA A 192 4.59 17.56 -1.09
C ALA A 192 5.01 17.80 -2.55
N THR A 193 6.28 18.10 -2.82
CA THR A 193 6.82 18.27 -4.18
C THR A 193 6.69 16.98 -5.00
N LYS A 194 6.98 15.82 -4.38
CA LYS A 194 6.89 14.52 -5.05
C LYS A 194 5.43 14.11 -5.35
N TYR A 195 4.54 14.24 -4.36
CA TYR A 195 3.21 13.62 -4.42
C TYR A 195 2.12 14.51 -4.98
N ARG A 196 2.21 15.84 -4.84
CA ARG A 196 1.19 16.75 -5.36
C ARG A 196 0.94 16.60 -6.87
N PRO A 197 1.96 16.50 -7.74
CA PRO A 197 1.71 16.35 -9.17
C PRO A 197 1.11 14.98 -9.54
N LEU A 198 1.10 14.01 -8.62
CA LEU A 198 0.53 12.69 -8.85
C LEU A 198 -1.00 12.66 -8.60
N VAL A 199 -1.53 13.57 -7.78
CA VAL A 199 -2.97 13.68 -7.46
C VAL A 199 -3.86 13.72 -8.72
N PRO A 200 -3.64 14.59 -9.72
CA PRO A 200 -4.49 14.63 -10.90
C PRO A 200 -4.43 13.33 -11.74
N ILE A 201 -3.26 12.67 -11.78
CA ILE A 201 -3.07 11.40 -12.50
C ILE A 201 -3.88 10.29 -11.81
N LEU A 202 -3.75 10.16 -10.49
CA LEU A 202 -4.51 9.16 -9.73
C LEU A 202 -6.01 9.44 -9.76
N ARG A 203 -6.42 10.71 -9.75
CA ARG A 203 -7.83 11.08 -9.93
C ARG A 203 -8.39 10.59 -11.25
N ASP A 204 -7.69 10.85 -12.37
CA ASP A 204 -8.09 10.36 -13.70
C ASP A 204 -8.24 8.83 -13.68
N LEU A 205 -7.23 8.13 -13.17
CA LEU A 205 -7.23 6.67 -13.11
C LEU A 205 -8.39 6.12 -12.26
N VAL A 206 -8.69 6.71 -11.11
CA VAL A 206 -9.76 6.25 -10.20
C VAL A 206 -11.14 6.36 -10.83
N VAL A 207 -11.41 7.43 -11.59
CA VAL A 207 -12.75 7.66 -12.19
C VAL A 207 -12.99 6.85 -13.45
N ARG A 208 -11.97 6.15 -13.98
CA ARG A 208 -12.15 5.33 -15.19
C ARG A 208 -13.22 4.25 -14.99
N PRO A 209 -13.99 3.92 -16.04
CA PRO A 209 -15.03 2.89 -15.96
C PRO A 209 -14.50 1.50 -15.60
N ASP A 210 -13.27 1.18 -16.01
CA ASP A 210 -12.62 -0.11 -15.75
C ASP A 210 -11.95 -0.20 -14.37
N THR A 211 -11.88 0.88 -13.60
CA THR A 211 -11.40 0.83 -12.22
C THR A 211 -12.43 0.08 -11.35
N PRO A 212 -12.05 -1.06 -10.74
CA PRO A 212 -12.97 -2.02 -10.13
C PRO A 212 -13.37 -1.61 -8.71
N LEU A 213 -13.99 -0.43 -8.60
CA LEU A 213 -14.49 0.16 -7.38
C LEU A 213 -15.91 0.65 -7.61
N ASP A 214 -16.76 0.52 -6.59
CA ASP A 214 -18.09 1.13 -6.62
C ASP A 214 -18.01 2.66 -6.47
N ASP A 215 -19.12 3.34 -6.75
CA ASP A 215 -19.16 4.82 -6.77
C ASP A 215 -18.90 5.42 -5.37
N GLU A 216 -19.31 4.73 -4.31
CA GLU A 216 -19.08 5.18 -2.93
C GLU A 216 -17.58 5.12 -2.58
N ALA A 217 -16.90 4.01 -2.91
CA ALA A 217 -15.46 3.87 -2.75
C ALA A 217 -14.68 4.88 -3.59
N LYS A 218 -15.10 5.10 -4.85
CA LYS A 218 -14.50 6.14 -5.72
C LYS A 218 -14.65 7.51 -5.10
N GLN A 219 -15.85 7.88 -4.65
CA GLN A 219 -16.08 9.18 -4.02
C GLN A 219 -15.24 9.34 -2.74
N HIS A 220 -15.18 8.31 -1.88
CA HIS A 220 -14.35 8.32 -0.69
C HIS A 220 -12.87 8.61 -1.01
N ILE A 221 -12.32 7.98 -2.05
CA ILE A 221 -10.95 8.21 -2.52
C ILE A 221 -10.77 9.65 -3.03
N LEU A 222 -11.72 10.17 -3.81
CA LEU A 222 -11.66 11.53 -4.34
C LEU A 222 -11.64 12.57 -3.22
N ASP A 223 -12.41 12.36 -2.14
CA ASP A 223 -12.40 13.22 -0.95
C ASP A 223 -11.04 13.19 -0.26
N GLN A 224 -10.37 12.02 -0.20
CA GLN A 224 -9.01 11.91 0.33
C GLN A 224 -7.99 12.65 -0.55
N PHE A 225 -8.16 12.63 -1.88
CA PHE A 225 -7.32 13.40 -2.80
C PHE A 225 -7.50 14.91 -2.63
N ASP A 226 -8.73 15.38 -2.44
CA ASP A 226 -8.99 16.78 -2.14
C ASP A 226 -8.32 17.21 -0.82
N LEU A 227 -8.36 16.36 0.20
CA LEU A 227 -7.68 16.60 1.46
C LEU A 227 -6.15 16.64 1.27
N ALA A 228 -5.58 15.70 0.51
CA ALA A 228 -4.16 15.66 0.21
C ALA A 228 -3.71 16.91 -0.56
N GLU A 229 -4.44 17.34 -1.59
CA GLU A 229 -4.13 18.55 -2.37
C GLU A 229 -4.13 19.80 -1.51
N ARG A 230 -5.13 19.98 -0.64
CA ARG A 230 -5.17 21.12 0.31
C ARG A 230 -3.95 21.12 1.22
N ARG A 231 -3.54 19.96 1.72
CA ARG A 231 -2.36 19.82 2.59
C ARG A 231 -1.08 20.15 1.83
N PHE A 232 -0.88 19.58 0.65
CA PHE A 232 0.31 19.87 -0.15
C PHE A 232 0.39 21.34 -0.57
N ALA A 233 -0.73 21.96 -0.93
CA ALA A 233 -0.78 23.38 -1.26
C ALA A 233 -0.36 24.25 -0.07
N ALA A 234 -0.85 23.96 1.14
CA ALA A 234 -0.46 24.68 2.35
C ALA A 234 1.04 24.51 2.67
N ILE A 235 1.58 23.29 2.53
CA ILE A 235 3.00 23.00 2.76
C ILE A 235 3.89 23.74 1.75
N LEU A 236 3.52 23.78 0.47
CA LEU A 236 4.35 24.42 -0.56
C LEU A 236 4.27 25.96 -0.53
N GLN A 237 3.34 26.53 0.24
CA GLN A 237 3.18 27.97 0.43
C GLN A 237 3.83 28.48 1.72
N SER A 238 4.17 27.59 2.67
CA SER A 238 4.88 27.92 3.92
C SER A 238 6.39 28.00 3.73
#